data_AF-A0A9D8QWP8-F1
#
_entry.id   AF-A0A9D8QWP8-F1
#
_cell.length_a   1.000
_cell.length_b   1.000
_cell.length_c   1.000
_cell.angle_alpha   90.00
_cell.angle_beta   90.00
_cell.angle_gamma   90.00
#
_symmetry.space_group_name_H-M   'P 1'
#
loop_
_entity.id
_entity.type
_entity.pdbx_description
1 polymer ?
#
loop_
_entity_poly.entity_id
_entity_poly.type
_entity_poly.pdbx_seq_one_letter_code
_entity_poly.pdbx_strand_id
1 'polypeptide(L)'
;MDISKFLVKIFGDKKSRDLKAYRPMVEAVLKVYPEIQALSNDELRERSKVIRQRIQDSVTDLRGQIQVLKDKIPDTDIQDRAPIFAQIDKLEKDVLETFEKALDKERAEVFAIVKRTAELFAKNETVEVTATDFD
;
A
#
# COMPACT_ATOMS: atom_id res chain seq x y z
N MET A 1 -47.70 3.94 6.61
CA MET A 1 -46.38 4.53 6.34
C MET A 1 -45.35 3.48 6.65
N ASP A 2 -44.52 3.17 5.66
CA ASP A 2 -43.66 1.99 5.67
C ASP A 2 -42.38 2.30 6.46
N ILE A 3 -42.21 1.69 7.64
CA ILE A 3 -41.04 1.90 8.52
C ILE A 3 -39.74 1.59 7.76
N SER A 4 -39.79 0.63 6.83
CA SER A 4 -38.72 0.29 5.90
C SER A 4 -38.27 1.47 5.02
N LYS A 5 -39.22 2.23 4.44
CA LYS A 5 -38.93 3.41 3.61
C LYS A 5 -38.37 4.57 4.42
N PHE A 6 -38.76 4.71 5.68
CA PHE A 6 -38.19 5.70 6.61
C PHE A 6 -36.75 5.32 7.00
N LEU A 7 -36.48 4.04 7.28
CA LEU A 7 -35.13 3.54 7.56
C LEU A 7 -34.19 3.67 6.36
N VAL A 8 -34.63 3.33 5.15
CA VAL A 8 -33.84 3.53 3.92
C VAL A 8 -33.57 5.02 3.66
N LYS A 9 -34.50 5.91 4.02
CA LYS A 9 -34.32 7.37 3.87
C LYS A 9 -33.31 7.96 4.85
N ILE A 10 -33.18 7.39 6.06
CA ILE A 10 -32.22 7.82 7.08
C ILE A 10 -30.85 7.15 6.90
N PHE A 11 -30.81 5.86 6.61
CA PHE A 11 -29.56 5.07 6.52
C PHE A 11 -29.01 4.93 5.10
N GLY A 12 -29.79 5.26 4.06
CA GLY A 12 -29.46 5.01 2.66
C GLY A 12 -29.59 3.53 2.28
N ASP A 13 -29.64 3.25 0.97
CA ASP A 13 -29.48 1.87 0.49
C ASP A 13 -27.99 1.44 0.54
N LYS A 14 -27.74 0.13 0.41
CA LYS A 14 -26.37 -0.42 0.45
C LYS A 14 -25.44 0.28 -0.55
N LYS A 15 -25.90 0.54 -1.78
CA LYS A 15 -25.11 1.19 -2.83
C LYS A 15 -24.67 2.59 -2.42
N SER A 16 -25.59 3.40 -1.90
CA SER A 16 -25.33 4.76 -1.45
C SER A 16 -24.39 4.82 -0.26
N ARG A 17 -24.47 3.85 0.65
CA ARG A 17 -23.55 3.71 1.79
C ARG A 17 -22.15 3.32 1.33
N ASP A 18 -22.03 2.35 0.43
CA ASP A 18 -20.75 1.91 -0.10
C ASP A 18 -20.07 3.04 -0.90
N LEU A 19 -20.84 3.76 -1.74
CA LEU A 19 -20.34 4.95 -2.44
C LEU A 19 -19.82 6.03 -1.48
N LYS A 20 -20.54 6.31 -0.39
CA LYS A 20 -20.07 7.26 0.65
C LYS A 20 -18.78 6.80 1.30
N ALA A 21 -18.61 5.49 1.53
CA ALA A 21 -17.41 4.93 2.15
C ALA A 21 -16.16 5.04 1.24
N TYR A 22 -16.32 4.82 -0.07
CA TYR A 22 -15.18 4.88 -1.01
C TYR A 22 -14.86 6.29 -1.51
N ARG A 23 -15.81 7.23 -1.43
CA ARG A 23 -15.65 8.58 -1.95
C ARG A 23 -14.39 9.31 -1.45
N PRO A 24 -14.02 9.25 -0.16
CA PRO A 24 -12.78 9.86 0.32
C PRO A 24 -11.52 9.26 -0.35
N MET A 25 -11.53 7.96 -0.63
CA MET A 25 -10.42 7.29 -1.32
C MET A 25 -10.32 7.76 -2.78
N VAL A 26 -11.45 7.88 -3.47
CA VAL A 26 -11.51 8.39 -4.85
C VAL A 26 -11.03 9.85 -4.89
N GLU A 27 -11.49 10.69 -3.96
CA GLU A 27 -11.09 12.10 -3.88
C GLU A 27 -9.59 12.24 -3.60
N ALA A 28 -9.01 11.39 -2.75
CA ALA A 28 -7.57 11.36 -2.51
C ALA A 28 -6.77 11.02 -3.78
N VAL A 29 -7.22 10.02 -4.57
CA VAL A 29 -6.60 9.66 -5.85
C VAL A 29 -6.72 10.82 -6.84
N LEU A 30 -7.91 11.41 -6.99
CA LEU A 30 -8.13 12.53 -7.91
C LEU A 30 -7.30 13.76 -7.53
N LYS A 31 -7.03 13.98 -6.25
CA LYS A 31 -6.20 15.09 -5.77
C LYS A 31 -4.74 14.97 -6.21
N VAL A 32 -4.16 13.77 -6.16
CA VAL A 32 -2.76 13.53 -6.57
C VAL A 32 -2.61 13.28 -8.07
N TYR A 33 -3.69 12.92 -8.76
CA TYR A 33 -3.67 12.55 -10.17
C TYR A 33 -3.03 13.58 -11.12
N PRO A 34 -3.23 14.91 -10.98
CA PRO A 34 -2.61 15.89 -11.86
C PRO A 34 -1.07 15.83 -11.87
N GLU A 35 -0.46 15.58 -10.71
CA GLU A 35 1.00 15.39 -10.59
C GLU A 35 1.45 14.14 -11.35
N ILE A 36 0.75 13.02 -11.13
CA ILE A 36 1.05 11.74 -11.79
C ILE A 36 0.81 11.80 -13.30
N GLN A 37 -0.20 12.54 -13.74
CA GLN A 37 -0.52 12.69 -15.15
C GLN A 37 0.57 13.45 -15.91
N ALA A 38 1.26 14.38 -15.25
CA ALA A 38 2.33 15.18 -15.83
C ALA A 38 3.64 14.41 -16.05
N LEU A 39 3.78 13.22 -15.45
CA LEU A 39 4.97 12.39 -15.61
C LEU A 39 5.07 11.79 -17.02
N SER A 40 6.29 11.73 -17.54
CA SER A 40 6.65 10.91 -18.69
C SER A 40 6.54 9.41 -18.38
N ASN A 41 6.59 8.56 -19.40
CA ASN A 41 6.47 7.11 -19.21
C ASN A 41 7.59 6.56 -18.33
N ASP A 42 8.83 7.04 -18.50
CA ASP A 42 9.97 6.61 -17.68
C ASP A 42 9.89 7.16 -16.25
N GLU A 43 9.46 8.41 -16.06
CA GLU A 43 9.21 8.95 -14.72
C GLU A 43 8.08 8.21 -14.00
N LEU A 44 7.05 7.73 -14.71
CA LEU A 44 5.97 6.92 -14.14
C LEU A 44 6.49 5.55 -13.66
N ARG A 45 7.39 4.93 -14.44
CA ARG A 45 8.09 3.69 -14.04
C ARG A 45 8.97 3.92 -12.81
N GLU A 46 9.72 5.02 -12.80
CA GLU A 46 10.60 5.36 -11.68
C GLU A 46 9.82 5.69 -10.41
N ARG A 47 8.74 6.47 -10.51
CA ARG A 47 7.85 6.77 -9.37
C ARG A 47 7.35 5.49 -8.70
N SER A 48 6.98 4.48 -9.50
CA SER A 48 6.57 3.16 -9.00
C SER A 48 7.68 2.43 -8.24
N LYS A 49 8.93 2.52 -8.72
CA LYS A 49 10.10 1.94 -8.03
C LYS A 49 10.39 2.65 -6.70
N VAL A 50 10.36 3.98 -6.71
CA VAL A 50 10.57 4.81 -5.51
C VAL A 50 9.51 4.54 -4.44
N ILE A 51 8.24 4.38 -4.81
CA ILE A 51 7.18 3.98 -3.86
C ILE A 51 7.48 2.60 -3.27
N ARG A 52 7.82 1.61 -4.12
CA ARG A 52 8.14 0.25 -3.67
C ARG A 52 9.30 0.27 -2.67
N GLN A 53 10.35 1.04 -2.96
CA GLN A 53 11.50 1.18 -2.08
C GLN A 53 11.10 1.80 -0.74
N ARG A 54 10.35 2.92 -0.74
CA ARG A 54 9.85 3.55 0.49
C ARG A 54 9.03 2.59 1.37
N ILE A 55 8.19 1.76 0.76
CA ILE A 55 7.42 0.74 1.48
C ILE A 55 8.37 -0.31 2.09
N GLN A 56 9.35 -0.82 1.33
CA GLN A 56 10.32 -1.79 1.86
C GLN A 56 11.19 -1.21 2.97
N ASP A 57 11.62 0.03 2.82
CA ASP A 57 12.48 0.73 3.79
C ASP A 57 11.77 0.99 5.12
N SER A 58 10.44 1.10 5.10
CA SER A 58 9.64 1.37 6.30
C SER A 58 9.82 0.34 7.43
N VAL A 59 10.27 -0.88 7.10
CA VAL A 59 10.42 -1.98 8.07
C VAL A 59 11.88 -2.38 8.31
N THR A 60 12.85 -1.65 7.75
CA THR A 60 14.27 -2.01 7.81
C THR A 60 14.76 -2.16 9.25
N ASP A 61 14.43 -1.22 10.12
CA ASP A 61 14.86 -1.25 11.52
C ASP A 61 14.28 -2.45 12.29
N LEU A 62 13.00 -2.75 12.08
CA LEU A 62 12.32 -3.89 12.71
C LEU A 62 12.92 -5.21 12.23
N ARG A 63 13.18 -5.34 10.91
CA ARG A 63 13.87 -6.50 10.34
C ARG A 63 15.28 -6.65 10.91
N GLY A 64 16.00 -5.55 11.11
CA GLY A 64 17.29 -5.54 11.77
C GLY A 64 17.23 -6.09 13.20
N GLN A 65 16.25 -5.65 13.99
CA GLN A 65 16.03 -6.15 15.36
C GLN A 65 15.68 -7.65 15.37
N ILE A 66 14.82 -8.10 14.45
CA ILE A 66 14.51 -9.52 14.29
C ILE A 66 15.77 -10.32 13.97
N GLN A 67 16.61 -9.84 13.06
CA GLN A 67 17.84 -10.53 12.69
C GLN A 67 18.80 -10.64 13.88
N VAL A 68 19.00 -9.55 14.64
CA VAL A 68 19.81 -9.55 15.86
C VAL A 68 19.29 -10.56 16.89
N LEU A 69 17.98 -10.73 17.03
CA LEU A 69 17.41 -11.75 17.92
C LEU A 69 17.61 -13.17 17.37
N LYS A 70 17.43 -13.37 16.06
CA LYS A 70 17.64 -14.67 15.40
C LYS A 70 19.10 -15.13 15.53
N ASP A 71 20.05 -14.21 15.39
CA ASP A 71 21.48 -14.49 15.50
C ASP A 71 21.91 -14.88 16.92
N LYS A 72 21.14 -14.52 17.96
CA LYS A 72 21.41 -14.91 19.36
C LYS A 72 20.92 -16.32 19.70
N ILE A 73 19.96 -16.86 18.96
CA ILE A 73 19.33 -18.15 19.27
C ILE A 73 20.34 -19.32 19.31
N PRO A 74 21.30 -19.45 18.38
CA PRO A 74 22.27 -20.53 18.39
C PRO A 74 23.03 -20.65 19.72
N ASP A 75 23.41 -19.51 20.30
CA ASP A 75 24.20 -19.42 21.54
C ASP A 75 23.35 -19.34 22.82
N THR A 76 22.02 -19.38 22.69
CA THR A 76 21.09 -19.32 23.83
C THR A 76 20.67 -20.71 24.26
N ASP A 77 20.69 -21.00 25.56
CA ASP A 77 20.18 -22.25 26.14
C ASP A 77 18.69 -22.45 25.81
N ILE A 78 18.28 -23.71 25.60
CA ILE A 78 16.92 -24.05 25.15
C ILE A 78 15.83 -23.43 26.03
N GLN A 79 16.05 -23.41 27.35
CA GLN A 79 15.11 -22.85 28.33
C GLN A 79 14.90 -21.33 28.17
N ASP A 80 15.88 -20.62 27.64
CA ASP A 80 15.88 -19.16 27.48
C ASP A 80 15.49 -18.71 26.05
N ARG A 81 15.27 -19.65 25.12
CA ARG A 81 14.86 -19.32 23.74
C ARG A 81 13.41 -18.88 23.63
N ALA A 82 12.52 -19.40 24.47
CA ALA A 82 11.09 -19.08 24.45
C ALA A 82 10.79 -17.56 24.49
N PRO A 83 11.39 -16.76 25.40
CA PRO A 83 11.18 -15.32 25.40
C PRO A 83 11.76 -14.62 24.15
N ILE A 84 12.84 -15.14 23.55
CA ILE A 84 13.40 -14.60 22.30
C ILE A 84 12.41 -14.81 21.14
N PHE A 85 11.84 -16.00 21.01
CA PHE A 85 10.81 -16.27 19.99
C PHE A 85 9.57 -15.40 20.18
N ALA A 86 9.09 -15.22 21.41
CA ALA A 86 7.97 -14.33 21.68
C ALA A 86 8.25 -12.87 21.28
N GLN A 87 9.49 -12.40 21.44
CA GLN A 87 9.90 -11.07 20.96
C GLN A 87 9.95 -10.99 19.44
N ILE A 88 10.46 -12.03 18.76
CA ILE A 88 10.44 -12.12 17.30
C ILE A 88 9.00 -12.07 16.78
N ASP A 89 8.09 -12.86 17.34
CA ASP A 89 6.68 -12.88 16.93
C ASP A 89 6.01 -11.51 17.07
N LYS A 90 6.36 -10.77 18.13
CA LYS A 90 5.88 -9.40 18.33
C LYS A 90 6.43 -8.46 17.24
N LEU A 91 7.74 -8.49 16.99
CA LEU A 91 8.35 -7.65 15.96
C LEU A 91 7.84 -7.99 14.56
N GLU A 92 7.56 -9.26 14.26
CA GLU A 92 6.97 -9.67 12.99
C GLU A 92 5.55 -9.11 12.80
N LYS A 93 4.76 -9.00 13.88
CA LYS A 93 3.48 -8.26 13.85
C LYS A 93 3.69 -6.77 13.62
N ASP A 94 4.65 -6.16 14.31
CA ASP A 94 4.98 -4.75 14.14
C ASP A 94 5.43 -4.44 12.70
N VAL A 95 6.13 -5.37 12.03
CA VAL A 95 6.49 -5.29 10.60
C VAL A 95 5.23 -5.24 9.73
N LEU A 96 4.25 -6.12 9.98
CA LEU A 96 3.00 -6.14 9.23
C LEU A 96 2.20 -4.85 9.41
N GLU A 97 2.06 -4.37 10.64
CA GLU A 97 1.37 -3.11 10.93
C GLU A 97 2.07 -1.90 10.28
N THR A 98 3.40 -1.93 10.25
CA THR A 98 4.20 -0.87 9.62
C THR A 98 4.03 -0.88 8.10
N PHE A 99 4.03 -2.06 7.48
CA PHE A 99 3.69 -2.18 6.07
C PHE A 99 2.29 -1.70 5.75
N GLU A 100 1.28 -2.05 6.56
CA GLU A 100 -0.09 -1.59 6.37
C GLU A 100 -0.17 -0.05 6.36
N LYS A 101 0.47 0.61 7.33
CA LYS A 101 0.55 2.08 7.39
C LYS A 101 1.27 2.68 6.18
N ALA A 102 2.37 2.08 5.75
CA ALA A 102 3.12 2.53 4.57
C ALA A 102 2.30 2.37 3.28
N LEU A 103 1.63 1.24 3.11
CA LEU A 103 0.74 0.97 1.98
C LEU A 103 -0.43 1.95 1.95
N ASP A 104 -1.07 2.20 3.09
CA ASP A 104 -2.19 3.13 3.19
C ASP A 104 -1.79 4.58 2.87
N LYS A 105 -0.58 4.98 3.28
CA LYS A 105 -0.02 6.30 2.96
C LYS A 105 0.20 6.48 1.45
N GLU A 106 0.76 5.46 0.80
CA GLU A 106 1.10 5.51 -0.64
C GLU A 106 -0.10 5.15 -1.54
N ARG A 107 -1.19 4.62 -0.98
CA ARG A 107 -2.37 4.08 -1.70
C ARG A 107 -2.89 5.02 -2.78
N ALA A 108 -3.12 6.28 -2.46
CA ALA A 108 -3.70 7.24 -3.42
C ALA A 108 -2.80 7.44 -4.64
N GLU A 109 -1.49 7.53 -4.42
CA GLU A 109 -0.49 7.71 -5.47
C GLU A 109 -0.38 6.47 -6.36
N VAL A 110 -0.36 5.27 -5.76
CA VAL A 110 -0.32 3.99 -6.50
C VAL A 110 -1.55 3.84 -7.40
N PHE A 111 -2.75 4.14 -6.89
CA PHE A 111 -3.97 4.09 -7.69
C PHE A 111 -3.98 5.14 -8.81
N ALA A 112 -3.41 6.32 -8.57
CA ALA A 112 -3.25 7.35 -9.61
C ALA A 112 -2.30 6.88 -10.72
N ILE A 113 -1.20 6.19 -10.37
CA ILE A 113 -0.29 5.56 -11.34
C ILE A 113 -1.03 4.52 -12.17
N VAL A 114 -1.77 3.59 -11.54
CA VAL A 114 -2.56 2.58 -12.26
C VAL A 114 -3.55 3.24 -13.24
N LYS A 115 -4.25 4.30 -12.80
CA LYS A 115 -5.13 5.08 -13.66
C LYS A 115 -4.38 5.70 -14.85
N ARG A 116 -3.22 6.32 -14.62
CA ARG A 116 -2.41 6.94 -15.68
C ARG A 116 -1.90 5.89 -16.68
N THR A 117 -1.46 4.74 -16.20
CA THR A 117 -1.02 3.61 -17.03
C THR A 117 -2.16 3.05 -17.87
N ALA A 118 -3.35 2.84 -17.28
CA ALA A 118 -4.52 2.40 -18.04
C ALA A 118 -4.88 3.40 -19.16
N GLU A 119 -4.81 4.71 -18.88
CA GLU A 119 -5.03 5.74 -19.88
C GLU A 119 -3.97 5.78 -20.98
N LEU A 120 -2.69 5.50 -20.66
CA LEU A 120 -1.62 5.37 -21.65
C LEU A 120 -1.97 4.30 -22.68
N PHE A 121 -2.29 3.09 -22.21
CA PHE A 121 -2.61 1.97 -23.10
C PHE A 121 -3.95 2.12 -23.81
N ALA A 122 -4.92 2.82 -23.22
CA ALA A 122 -6.23 3.00 -23.85
C ALA A 122 -6.24 4.09 -24.95
N LYS A 123 -5.34 5.08 -24.87
CA LYS A 123 -5.36 6.26 -25.74
C LYS A 123 -4.24 6.31 -26.78
N ASN A 124 -3.27 5.39 -26.72
CA ASN A 124 -2.12 5.38 -27.61
C ASN A 124 -1.95 3.98 -28.23
N GLU A 125 -1.71 3.92 -29.54
CA GLU A 125 -1.38 2.66 -30.22
C GLU A 125 0.02 2.16 -29.86
N THR A 126 0.93 3.09 -29.56
CA THR A 126 2.32 2.81 -29.17
C THR A 126 2.64 3.52 -27.86
N VAL A 127 3.46 2.86 -27.03
CA VAL A 127 3.97 3.40 -25.77
C VAL A 127 5.47 3.20 -25.77
N GLU A 128 6.24 4.29 -25.74
CA GLU A 128 7.70 4.26 -25.72
C GLU A 128 8.22 4.40 -24.29
N VAL A 129 9.16 3.55 -23.92
CA VAL A 129 9.85 3.52 -22.62
C VAL A 129 11.30 3.12 -22.83
N THR A 130 12.18 3.57 -21.92
CA THR A 130 13.54 3.06 -21.86
C THR A 130 13.51 1.60 -21.40
N ALA A 131 14.10 0.69 -22.20
CA ALA A 131 14.18 -0.72 -21.86
C ALA A 131 15.01 -0.95 -20.58
N THR A 132 14.57 -1.89 -19.76
CA THR A 132 15.27 -2.36 -18.56
C THR A 132 15.65 -3.83 -18.73
N ASP A 133 16.49 -4.36 -17.84
CA ASP A 133 16.91 -5.77 -17.87
C ASP A 133 15.75 -6.78 -17.79
N PHE A 134 14.54 -6.33 -17.43
CA PHE A 134 13.33 -7.13 -17.29
C PHE A 134 12.33 -6.97 -18.45
N ASP A 135 12.62 -6.13 -19.46
CA ASP A 135 11.79 -5.93 -20.67
C ASP A 135 12.34 -6.72 -21.87
#